data_AF-A0A5K7XKB0-F1
#
_entry.id   AF-A0A5K7XKB0-F1
#
_cell.length_a   1.000
_cell.length_b   1.000
_cell.length_c   1.000
_cell.angle_alpha   90.00
_cell.angle_beta   90.00
_cell.angle_gamma   90.00
#
_symmetry.space_group_name_H-M   'P 1'
#
loop_
_entity.id
_entity.type
_entity.pdbx_description
1 polymer ?
#
loop_
_entity_poly.entity_id
_entity_poly.type
_entity_poly.pdbx_seq_one_letter_code
_entity_poly.pdbx_strand_id
1 'polypeptide(L)'
;MTIRTALKTLLGLTLALPMLQSLLYWVAGLLASMGDHAAATAFQRLHIGVGVAWIICLIGLVIALALKAIGDLSDDAEDLHE
;
A
#
# COMPACT_ATOMS: atom_id res chain seq x y z
N MET A 1 7.76 14.93 -10.06
CA MET A 1 7.16 13.57 -10.04
C MET A 1 5.72 13.71 -10.50
N THR A 2 5.28 12.95 -11.52
CA THR A 2 3.92 13.13 -12.10
C THR A 2 2.87 12.34 -11.32
N ILE A 3 1.60 12.75 -11.39
CA ILE A 3 0.49 12.06 -10.72
C ILE A 3 0.35 10.61 -11.20
N ARG A 4 0.68 10.35 -12.47
CA ARG A 4 0.73 9.01 -13.06
C ARG A 4 1.79 8.12 -12.41
N THR A 5 2.97 8.66 -12.10
CA THR A 5 4.03 7.93 -11.40
C THR A 5 3.62 7.67 -9.94
N ALA A 6 3.03 8.66 -9.26
CA ALA A 6 2.52 8.50 -7.90
C ALA A 6 1.46 7.39 -7.82
N LEU A 7 0.45 7.40 -8.70
CA LEU A 7 -0.57 6.35 -8.75
C LEU A 7 0.04 4.96 -8.99
N LYS A 8 0.97 4.82 -9.94
CA LYS A 8 1.66 3.53 -10.18
C LYS A 8 2.41 3.05 -8.95
N THR A 9 3.10 3.93 -8.23
CA THR A 9 3.82 3.58 -7.00
C THR A 9 2.86 3.20 -5.87
N LEU A 10 1.78 3.94 -5.67
CA LEU A 10 0.78 3.62 -4.63
C LEU A 10 0.05 2.32 -4.95
N LEU A 11 -0.27 2.05 -6.21
CA LEU A 11 -0.88 0.79 -6.64
C LEU A 11 0.08 -0.38 -6.43
N GLY A 12 1.35 -0.21 -6.81
CA GLY A 12 2.39 -1.21 -6.58
C GLY A 12 2.57 -1.52 -5.09
N LEU A 13 2.62 -0.49 -4.24
CA LEU A 13 2.75 -0.65 -2.79
C LEU A 13 1.51 -1.30 -2.17
N THR A 14 0.29 -0.86 -2.53
CA THR A 14 -0.95 -1.48 -2.02
C THR A 14 -1.08 -2.96 -2.38
N LEU A 15 -0.50 -3.41 -3.49
CA LEU A 15 -0.46 -4.83 -3.85
C LEU A 15 0.74 -5.59 -3.24
N ALA A 16 1.91 -4.95 -3.14
CA ALA A 16 3.14 -5.59 -2.67
C ALA A 16 3.19 -5.74 -1.14
N LEU A 17 2.71 -4.75 -0.38
CA LEU A 17 2.72 -4.81 1.09
C LEU A 17 1.95 -6.01 1.69
N PRO A 18 0.76 -6.42 1.22
CA PRO A 18 0.09 -7.61 1.76
C PRO A 18 0.82 -8.91 1.42
N MET A 19 1.52 -8.98 0.28
CA MET A 19 2.41 -10.10 -0.02
C MET A 19 3.61 -10.14 0.92
N LEU A 20 4.26 -9.00 1.16
CA LEU A 20 5.34 -8.89 2.13
C LEU A 20 4.86 -9.29 3.54
N GLN A 21 3.66 -8.87 3.91
CA GLN A 21 3.05 -9.20 5.20
C GLN A 21 2.84 -10.71 5.36
N SER A 22 2.40 -11.41 4.31
CA SER A 22 2.26 -12.87 4.31
C SER A 22 3.61 -13.59 4.47
N LEU A 23 4.65 -13.09 3.80
CA LEU A 23 6.03 -13.60 3.95
C LEU A 23 6.56 -13.40 5.37
N LEU A 24 6.36 -12.22 5.96
CA LEU A 24 6.81 -11.93 7.34
C LEU A 24 6.12 -12.85 8.35
N TYR A 25 4.83 -13.12 8.17
CA TYR A 25 4.09 -14.04 9.03
C TYR A 25 4.63 -15.47 8.89
N TRP A 26 4.88 -15.92 7.67
CA TRP A 26 5.45 -17.24 7.40
C TRP A 26 6.85 -17.41 8.01
N VAL A 27 7.74 -16.42 7.83
CA VAL A 27 9.09 -16.42 8.42
C VAL A 27 9.03 -16.43 9.95
N ALA A 28 8.11 -15.67 10.55
CA ALA A 28 7.91 -15.69 12.00
C ALA A 28 7.49 -17.07 12.51
N GLY A 29 6.61 -17.77 11.78
CA GLY A 29 6.20 -19.14 12.10
C GLY A 29 7.37 -20.13 12.01
N LEU A 30 8.23 -20.00 11.00
CA LEU A 30 9.45 -20.79 10.86
C LEU A 30 10.40 -20.57 12.05
N LEU A 31 10.68 -19.31 12.41
CA LEU A 31 11.55 -18.98 13.54
C LEU A 31 11.00 -19.53 14.87
N ALA A 32 9.68 -19.42 15.08
CA ALA A 32 9.01 -19.99 16.24
C ALA A 32 9.17 -21.53 16.29
N SER A 33 9.09 -22.21 15.14
CA SER A 33 9.29 -23.66 15.07
C SER A 33 10.74 -24.10 15.35
N MET A 34 11.71 -23.21 15.11
CA MET A 34 13.13 -23.43 15.44
C MET A 34 13.46 -23.11 16.91
N GLY A 35 12.48 -22.67 17.71
CA GLY A 35 12.65 -22.27 19.10
C GLY A 35 13.16 -20.84 19.30
N ASP A 36 13.35 -20.07 18.22
CA ASP A 36 13.76 -18.67 18.29
C ASP A 36 12.53 -17.74 18.43
N HIS A 37 12.00 -17.71 19.65
CA HIS A 37 10.84 -16.89 19.99
C HIS A 37 11.14 -15.38 19.99
N ALA A 38 12.40 -14.98 20.21
CA ALA A 38 12.80 -13.59 20.22
C ALA A 38 12.73 -12.99 18.82
N ALA A 39 13.32 -13.68 17.83
CA ALA A 39 13.23 -13.27 16.43
C ALA A 39 11.78 -13.34 15.92
N ALA A 40 11.04 -14.41 16.21
CA ALA A 40 9.64 -14.53 15.81
C ALA A 40 8.78 -13.35 16.28
N THR A 41 8.97 -12.89 17.52
CA THR A 41 8.24 -11.73 18.06
C THR A 41 8.63 -10.42 17.36
N ALA A 42 9.90 -10.25 16.99
CA ALA A 42 10.35 -9.08 16.24
C ALA A 42 9.69 -9.02 14.84
N PHE A 43 9.61 -10.15 14.14
CA PHE A 43 8.92 -10.24 12.85
C PHE A 43 7.41 -9.98 12.97
N GLN A 44 6.76 -10.42 14.05
CA GLN A 44 5.35 -10.10 14.32
C GLN A 44 5.11 -8.59 14.54
N ARG A 45 6.03 -7.89 15.19
CA ARG A 45 5.95 -6.42 15.32
C ARG A 45 6.14 -5.73 13.98
N LEU A 46 7.07 -6.22 13.16
CA LEU A 46 7.30 -5.70 11.81
C LEU A 46 6.05 -5.90 10.92
N HIS A 47 5.38 -7.04 11.04
CA HIS A 47 4.11 -7.32 10.36
C HIS A 47 3.04 -6.25 10.66
N ILE A 48 2.92 -5.80 11.92
CA ILE A 48 2.00 -4.72 12.29
C ILE A 48 2.41 -3.40 11.60
N GLY A 49 3.70 -3.07 11.60
CA GLY A 49 4.21 -1.87 10.93
C GLY A 49 3.92 -1.84 9.43
N VAL A 50 4.09 -2.98 8.75
CA VAL A 50 3.73 -3.14 7.32
C VAL A 50 2.22 -2.98 7.13
N GLY A 51 1.39 -3.52 8.02
CA GLY A 51 -0.07 -3.33 7.97
C GLY A 51 -0.48 -1.86 8.06
N VAL A 52 0.13 -1.08 8.96
CA VAL A 52 -0.12 0.37 9.07
C VAL A 52 0.31 1.10 7.79
N ALA A 53 1.50 0.80 7.27
CA ALA A 53 1.99 1.39 6.03
C ALA A 53 1.07 1.08 4.84
N TRP A 54 0.48 -0.12 4.81
CA TRP A 54 -0.46 -0.53 3.77
C TRP A 54 -1.75 0.30 3.81
N ILE A 55 -2.32 0.53 5.01
CA ILE A 55 -3.51 1.38 5.18
C ILE A 55 -3.22 2.81 4.70
N ILE A 56 -2.06 3.36 5.03
CA ILE A 56 -1.65 4.69 4.56
C ILE A 56 -1.59 4.72 3.03
N CYS A 57 -1.04 3.69 2.40
CA CYS A 57 -0.99 3.59 0.94
C CYS A 57 -2.40 3.47 0.32
N LEU A 58 -3.32 2.75 0.97
CA LEU A 58 -4.72 2.66 0.51
C LEU A 58 -5.41 4.02 0.56
N ILE A 59 -5.28 4.74 1.68
CA ILE A 59 -5.88 6.07 1.85
C ILE A 59 -5.31 7.03 0.79
N GLY A 60 -3.99 7.03 0.61
CA GLY A 60 -3.35 7.85 -0.41
C GLY A 60 -3.83 7.52 -1.83
N LEU A 61 -4.06 6.23 -2.13
CA LEU A 61 -4.50 5.79 -3.45
C LEU A 61 -5.91 6.28 -3.75
N VAL A 62 -6.80 6.16 -2.76
CA VAL A 62 -8.19 6.65 -2.85
C VAL A 62 -8.22 8.16 -3.08
N ILE A 63 -7.43 8.93 -2.33
CA ILE A 63 -7.34 10.39 -2.50
C ILE A 63 -6.81 10.74 -3.89
N ALA A 64 -5.75 10.08 -4.35
CA ALA A 64 -5.17 10.33 -5.67
C ALA A 64 -6.15 10.02 -6.80
N LEU A 65 -6.94 8.94 -6.67
CA LEU A 65 -8.00 8.59 -7.62
C LEU A 65 -9.14 9.60 -7.60
N ALA A 66 -9.55 10.07 -6.42
CA ALA A 66 -10.59 11.09 -6.31
C ALA A 66 -10.19 12.41 -6.97
N LEU A 67 -8.96 12.88 -6.74
CA LEU A 67 -8.43 14.08 -7.38
C LEU A 67 -8.33 13.93 -8.90
N LYS A 68 -7.90 12.77 -9.38
CA LYS A 68 -7.87 12.44 -10.82
C LYS A 68 -9.28 12.51 -11.42
N ALA A 69 -10.28 11.92 -10.76
CA ALA A 69 -11.65 11.91 -11.24
C ALA A 69 -12.30 13.30 -11.27
N ILE A 70 -12.00 14.15 -10.29
CA ILE A 70 -12.47 15.55 -10.27
C ILE A 70 -11.84 16.35 -11.41
N GLY A 71 -10.55 16.18 -11.66
CA GLY A 71 -9.86 16.86 -12.76
C GLY A 71 -10.34 16.41 -14.14
N ASP A 72 -10.54 15.09 -14.32
CA ASP A 72 -11.07 14.58 -15.60
C ASP A 72 -12.50 15.10 -15.87
N LEU A 73 -13.33 15.28 -14.83
CA LEU A 73 -14.68 15.87 -14.98
C LEU A 73 -14.64 17.36 -15.34
N SER A 74 -13.65 18.12 -14.85
CA SER A 74 -13.53 19.54 -15.20
C SER A 74 -13.08 19.74 -16.64
N ASP A 75 -12.15 18.91 -17.14
CA ASP A 75 -11.68 18.98 -18.53
C ASP A 75 -12.83 18.67 -19.51
N ASP A 76 -13.62 17.61 -19.25
CA ASP A 76 -14.78 17.26 -20.08
C ASP A 76 -15.85 18.36 -20.12
N ALA A 77 -15.98 19.17 -19.06
CA ALA A 77 -16.93 20.27 -19.00
C ALA A 77 -16.47 21.49 -19.82
N GLU A 78 -15.16 21.72 -19.92
CA GLU A 78 -14.58 22.83 -20.68
C GLU A 78 -14.69 22.57 -22.20
N ASP A 79 -14.45 21.33 -22.63
CA ASP A 79 -14.59 20.88 -24.04
C ASP A 79 -16.02 20.98 -24.60
N LEU A 80 -17.05 21.00 -23.74
CA LEU A 80 -18.45 21.16 -24.16
C LEU A 80 -18.87 22.62 -24.37
N HIS A 81 -18.03 23.57 -23.96
CA HIS A 81 -18.29 25.00 -24.05
C HIS A 81 -17.52 25.73 -25.17
N GLU A 82 -16.63 25.03 -25.89
CA GLU A 82 -16.05 25.44 -27.20
C GLU A 82 -16.87 24.93 -28.39
#